data_AF-A0A957IRS7-F1
#
_entry.id   AF-A0A957IRS7-F1
#
_cell.length_a   1.000
_cell.length_b   1.000
_cell.length_c   1.000
_cell.angle_alpha   90.00
_cell.angle_beta   90.00
_cell.angle_gamma   90.00
#
_symmetry.space_group_name_H-M   'P 1'
#
loop_
_entity.id
_entity.type
_entity.pdbx_description
1 polymer ?
#
loop_
_entity_poly.entity_id
_entity_poly.type
_entity_poly.pdbx_seq_one_letter_code
_entity_poly.pdbx_strand_id
1 'polypeptide(L)' 'MNTPGFVLWFTGLPASGKTTLAYALRQKLAADGIQAVVLDSDEMRHILTPQPSYGADERDWFYGVLGQL' A
#
# COMPACT_ATOMS: atom_id res chain seq x y z
N MET A 1 6.74 16.59 20.58
CA MET A 1 6.78 15.13 20.82
C MET A 1 6.92 14.47 19.45
N ASN A 2 7.96 13.68 19.23
CA ASN A 2 8.19 13.01 17.95
C ASN A 2 7.46 11.66 17.99
N THR A 3 6.22 11.61 17.50
CA THR A 3 5.48 10.35 17.40
C THR A 3 6.07 9.54 16.26
N PRO A 4 6.57 8.32 16.48
CA PRO A 4 7.08 7.48 15.40
C PRO A 4 5.96 7.19 14.39
N GLY A 5 6.31 7.21 13.10
CA GLY A 5 5.39 6.78 12.04
C GLY A 5 5.04 5.30 12.20
N PHE A 6 3.91 4.89 11.62
CA PHE A 6 3.45 3.50 11.63
C PHE A 6 2.82 3.14 10.28
N VAL A 7 2.71 1.84 10.03
CA VAL A 7 2.10 1.29 8.82
C VAL A 7 0.77 0.65 9.16
N LEU A 8 -0.26 0.94 8.36
CA LEU A 8 -1.53 0.22 8.39
C LEU A 8 -1.63 -0.67 7.15
N TRP A 9 -1.59 -1.99 7.38
CA TRP A 9 -1.63 -2.96 6.31
C TRP A 9 -3.06 -3.47 6.09
N PHE A 10 -3.70 -3.03 5.01
CA PHE A 10 -5.03 -3.51 4.63
C PHE A 10 -4.90 -4.85 3.86
N THR A 11 -5.40 -5.94 4.43
CA THR A 11 -5.55 -7.24 3.74
C THR A 11 -7.01 -7.59 3.52
N GLY A 12 -7.28 -8.54 2.62
CA GLY A 12 -8.63 -9.01 2.31
C GLY A 12 -8.80 -9.39 0.85
N LEU A 13 -9.94 -10.04 0.56
CA LEU A 13 -10.28 -10.51 -0.79
C LEU A 13 -10.26 -9.38 -1.83
N PRO A 14 -10.01 -9.68 -3.12
CA PRO A 14 -10.25 -8.72 -4.20
C PRO A 14 -11.67 -8.13 -4.09
N ALA A 15 -11.80 -6.84 -4.40
CA ALA A 15 -13.05 -6.08 -4.27
C ALA A 15 -13.67 -5.97 -2.85
N SER A 16 -12.96 -6.36 -1.78
CA SER A 16 -13.45 -6.20 -0.39
C SER A 16 -13.45 -4.76 0.14
N GLY A 17 -13.13 -3.76 -0.70
CA GLY A 17 -13.14 -2.33 -0.31
C GLY A 17 -11.87 -1.80 0.35
N LYS A 18 -10.73 -2.53 0.30
CA LYS A 18 -9.45 -2.10 0.90
C LYS A 18 -9.01 -0.71 0.44
N THR A 19 -8.94 -0.50 -0.88
CA THR A 19 -8.54 0.78 -1.49
C THR A 19 -9.51 1.89 -1.09
N THR A 20 -10.82 1.63 -1.12
CA THR A 20 -11.84 2.58 -0.64
C THR A 20 -11.59 3.03 0.79
N LEU A 21 -11.31 2.08 1.70
CA LEU A 21 -11.05 2.37 3.10
C LEU A 21 -9.72 3.12 3.30
N ALA A 22 -8.66 2.74 2.59
CA ALA A 22 -7.35 3.39 2.67
C ALA A 22 -7.42 4.87 2.27
N TYR A 23 -8.10 5.19 1.17
CA TYR A 23 -8.27 6.57 0.72
C TYR A 23 -9.18 7.39 1.64
N ALA A 24 -10.27 6.81 2.14
CA ALA A 24 -11.14 7.46 3.11
C ALA A 24 -10.39 7.78 4.42
N LEU A 25 -9.58 6.83 4.91
CA LEU A 25 -8.73 7.04 6.07
C LEU A 25 -7.70 8.15 5.82
N ARG A 26 -7.02 8.14 4.67
CA ARG A 26 -6.07 9.20 4.30
C ARG A 26 -6.73 10.57 4.32
N GLN A 27 -7.93 10.70 3.76
CA GLN A 27 -8.69 11.95 3.75
C GLN A 27 -9.03 12.42 5.17
N LYS A 28 -9.45 11.48 6.04
CA LYS A 28 -9.72 11.80 7.45
C LYS A 28 -8.46 12.26 8.18
N LEU A 29 -7.34 11.55 8.02
CA LEU A 29 -6.06 11.91 8.64
C LEU A 29 -5.59 13.29 8.17
N ALA A 30 -5.71 13.58 6.88
CA ALA A 30 -5.38 14.89 6.33
C ALA A 30 -6.24 16.02 6.92
N ALA A 31 -7.54 15.79 7.13
CA ALA A 31 -8.43 16.74 7.81
C ALA A 31 -8.03 16.98 9.27
N ASP A 32 -7.46 15.96 9.92
CA ASP A 32 -6.93 16.03 11.28
C ASP A 32 -5.48 16.58 11.33
N GLY A 33 -4.93 17.04 10.20
CA GLY A 33 -3.56 17.60 10.10
C GLY A 33 -2.43 16.56 10.11
N ILE A 34 -2.77 15.27 9.94
CA ILE A 34 -1.82 14.15 9.94
C ILE A 34 -1.49 13.78 8.50
N GLN A 35 -0.20 13.78 8.17
CA GLN A 35 0.26 13.35 6.85
C GLN A 35 0.31 11.82 6.75
N ALA A 36 -0.31 11.29 5.71
CA ALA A 36 -0.32 9.86 5.41
C ALA A 36 -0.22 9.63 3.89
N VAL A 37 0.46 8.55 3.51
CA VAL A 37 0.60 8.09 2.13
C VAL A 37 -0.13 6.76 1.99
N VAL A 38 -0.82 6.57 0.86
CA VAL A 38 -1.40 5.28 0.48
C VAL A 38 -0.42 4.63 -0.49
N LEU A 39 0.04 3.43 -0.14
CA LEU A 39 0.89 2.59 -0.98
C LEU A 39 0.00 1.48 -1.57
N ASP A 40 -0.43 1.65 -2.81
CA ASP A 40 -1.30 0.69 -3.50
C ASP A 40 -0.45 -0.31 -4.30
N SER A 41 -0.65 -1.61 -4.03
CA SER A 41 0.12 -2.66 -4.72
C SER A 41 -0.17 -2.71 -6.22
N ASP A 42 -1.37 -2.35 -6.66
CA ASP A 42 -1.74 -2.42 -8.07
C ASP A 42 -1.05 -1.27 -8.84
N GLU A 43 -0.94 -0.09 -8.24
CA GLU A 43 -0.16 1.02 -8.80
C GLU A 43 1.35 0.68 -8.83
N MET A 44 1.86 0.10 -7.75
CA MET A 44 3.27 -0.30 -7.67
C MET A 44 3.63 -1.42 -8.64
N ARG A 45 2.69 -2.34 -8.96
CA ARG A 45 2.92 -3.38 -9.97
C ARG A 45 3.16 -2.80 -11.35
N HIS A 46 2.47 -1.73 -11.73
CA HIS A 46 2.71 -1.08 -13.02
C HIS A 46 4.12 -0.46 -13.13
N ILE A 47 4.73 -0.10 -12.00
CA ILE A 47 6.05 0.53 -11.95
C ILE A 47 7.16 -0.52 -11.77
N LEU A 48 6.99 -1.43 -10.82
CA LEU A 48 8.00 -2.41 -10.42
C LEU A 48 7.98 -3.68 -11.28
N THR A 49 6.82 -4.04 -11.83
CA THR A 49 6.62 -5.25 -12.66
C THR A 49 5.82 -4.91 -13.93
N PRO A 50 6.33 -4.02 -14.81
CA PRO A 50 5.59 -3.57 -15.99
C PRO A 50 5.28 -4.69 -17.00
N GLN A 51 5.99 -5.81 -16.93
CA GLN A 51 5.71 -7.04 -17.65
C GLN A 51 5.62 -8.20 -16.64
N PRO A 52 4.44 -8.43 -16.03
CA PRO A 52 4.31 -9.37 -14.93
C PRO A 52 4.36 -10.82 -15.42
N SER A 53 5.19 -11.63 -14.77
CA SER A 53 5.21 -13.09 -14.92
C SER A 53 4.22 -13.79 -13.99
N TYR A 54 3.80 -13.12 -12.91
CA TYR A 54 2.97 -13.65 -11.82
C TYR A 54 3.54 -14.91 -11.15
N GLY A 55 4.82 -15.20 -11.36
CA GLY A 55 5.54 -16.31 -10.73
C GLY A 55 5.69 -16.13 -9.21
N ALA A 56 6.03 -17.22 -8.51
CA ALA A 56 6.27 -17.16 -7.05
C ALA A 56 7.43 -16.22 -6.72
N ASP A 57 8.55 -16.34 -7.44
CA ASP A 57 9.75 -15.52 -7.23
C ASP A 57 9.49 -14.02 -7.45
N GLU A 58 8.69 -13.68 -8.47
CA GLU A 58 8.30 -12.29 -8.73
C GLU A 58 7.43 -11.73 -7.60
N ARG A 59 6.49 -12.55 -7.06
CA ARG A 59 5.66 -12.11 -5.93
C ARG A 59 6.50 -11.89 -4.68
N ASP A 60 7.41 -12.81 -4.38
CA ASP A 60 8.29 -12.71 -3.20
C ASP A 60 9.21 -11.49 -3.30
N TRP A 61 9.80 -11.27 -4.47
CA TRP A 61 10.60 -10.06 -4.75
C TRP A 61 9.77 -8.79 -4.61
N PHE A 62 8.57 -8.75 -5.22
CA PHE A 62 7.70 -7.57 -5.19
C PHE A 62 7.32 -7.16 -3.76
N TYR A 63 6.88 -8.11 -2.93
CA TYR A 63 6.55 -7.82 -1.54
C TYR A 63 7.78 -7.51 -0.68
N GLY A 64 8.94 -8.10 -1.00
CA GLY A 64 10.21 -7.76 -0.37
C GLY A 64 10.62 -6.30 -0.62
N VAL A 65 10.44 -5.80 -1.84
CA VAL A 65 10.68 -4.39 -2.18
C VAL A 65 9.69 -3.47 -1.47
N LEU A 66 8.38 -3.79 -1.48
CA LEU A 66 7.38 -2.95 -0.80
C LEU A 66 7.60 -2.85 0.71
N GLY A 67 8.14 -3.90 1.35
CA GLY A 67 8.45 -3.87 2.78
C GLY A 67 9.66 -3.02 3.16
N GLN A 68 10.44 -2.54 2.18
CA GLN A 68 11.62 -1.70 2.40
C GLN A 68 11.40 -0.22 2.06
N LEU A 69 10.22 0.12 1.51
CA LEU A 69 9.79 1.51 1.25
C LEU A 69 9.22 2.14 2.52
#